data_AF-A0A943E8V2-F1
#
_entry.id   AF-A0A943E8V2-F1
#
_cell.length_a   1.000
_cell.length_b   1.000
_cell.length_c   1.000
_cell.angle_alpha   90.00
_cell.angle_beta   90.00
_cell.angle_gamma   90.00
#
_symmetry.space_group_name_H-M   'P 1'
#
loop_
_entity.id
_entity.type
_entity.pdbx_description
1 polymer ?
#
loop_
_entity_poly.entity_id
_entity_poly.type
_entity_poly.pdbx_seq_one_letter_code
_entity_poly.pdbx_strand_id
1 'polypeptide(L)' 'RYGKSNAQVCLRWLIQLGMLPLPKSGNIERMKQNLEVFDFELTPEEMAVISAQENPTGRFWDADEIDF' A
#
# COMPACT_ATOMS: atom_id res chain seq x y z
N ARG A 1 -13.53 -1.43 -9.44
CA ARG A 1 -14.39 -1.05 -8.29
C ARG A 1 -14.26 0.43 -7.94
N TYR A 2 -13.05 0.97 -7.72
CA TYR A 2 -12.88 2.38 -7.33
C TYR A 2 -12.38 3.33 -8.44
N GLY A 3 -12.07 2.81 -9.64
CA GLY A 3 -11.38 3.59 -10.67
C GLY A 3 -9.94 3.99 -10.28
N LYS A 4 -9.40 3.37 -9.23
CA LYS A 4 -8.06 3.61 -8.69
C LYS A 4 -7.09 2.50 -9.12
N SER A 5 -5.82 2.84 -9.20
CA SER A 5 -4.73 1.90 -9.45
C SER A 5 -4.49 0.96 -8.26
N ASN A 6 -3.84 -0.18 -8.51
CA ASN A 6 -3.46 -1.11 -7.43
C ASN A 6 -2.57 -0.42 -6.36
N ALA A 7 -1.67 0.47 -6.78
CA ALA A 7 -0.84 1.23 -5.85
C ALA A 7 -1.68 2.09 -4.90
N GLN A 8 -2.70 2.79 -5.42
CA GLN A 8 -3.63 3.58 -4.61
C GLN A 8 -4.43 2.72 -3.64
N VAL A 9 -4.86 1.52 -4.06
CA VAL A 9 -5.54 0.56 -3.17
C VAL A 9 -4.62 0.12 -2.02
N CYS A 10 -3.35 -0.20 -2.31
CA CYS A 10 -2.38 -0.56 -1.27
C CYS A 10 -2.11 0.60 -0.30
N LEU A 11 -2.00 1.83 -0.80
CA LEU A 11 -1.82 3.02 0.02
C LEU A 11 -3.03 3.27 0.93
N ARG A 12 -4.25 3.14 0.38
CA ARG A 12 -5.47 3.27 1.17
C ARG A 12 -5.56 2.22 2.27
N TRP A 13 -5.18 0.97 1.96
CA TRP A 13 -5.13 -0.11 2.94
C TRP A 13 -4.19 0.20 4.10
N LEU A 14 -2.96 0.67 3.83
CA LEU A 14 -2.01 1.06 4.88
C LEU A 14 -2.58 2.19 5.77
N ILE A 15 -3.20 3.20 5.17
CA ILE A 15 -3.81 4.33 5.89
C ILE A 15 -4.94 3.85 6.81
N GLN A 16 -5.82 2.96 6.32
CA GLN A 16 -6.92 2.40 7.13
C GLN A 16 -6.44 1.48 8.25
N LEU A 17 -5.25 0.89 8.15
CA LEU A 17 -4.59 0.19 9.26
C LEU A 17 -3.98 1.14 10.30
N GLY A 18 -4.00 2.45 10.07
CA GLY A 18 -3.35 3.45 10.92
C GLY A 18 -1.84 3.58 10.68
N MET A 19 -1.33 3.03 9.58
CA MET A 19 0.07 3.15 9.18
C MET A 19 0.27 4.34 8.25
N LEU A 20 1.41 5.03 8.37
CA LEU A 20 1.78 6.13 7.47
C LEU A 20 2.55 5.56 6.25
N PRO A 21 1.96 5.49 5.05
CA PRO A 21 2.69 5.03 3.87
C PRO A 21 3.70 6.06 3.37
N LEU A 22 4.88 5.61 2.96
CA LEU A 22 5.94 6.44 2.37
C LEU A 22 6.25 6.02 0.92
N PRO A 23 5.34 6.29 -0.05
CA PRO A 23 5.55 5.87 -1.43
C PRO A 23 6.66 6.66 -2.11
N LYS A 24 7.71 5.98 -2.56
CA LYS A 24 8.77 6.57 -3.39
C LYS A 24 8.30 6.72 -4.84
N SER A 25 8.44 7.91 -5.42
CA SER A 25 8.28 8.14 -6.86
C SER A 25 9.15 9.30 -7.32
N GLY A 26 9.81 9.14 -8.48
CA GLY A 26 10.45 10.25 -9.21
C GLY A 26 9.57 10.86 -10.30
N ASN A 27 8.38 10.30 -10.53
CA ASN A 27 7.44 10.76 -11.55
C ASN A 27 6.31 11.58 -10.91
N ILE A 28 6.11 12.81 -11.42
CA ILE A 28 5.14 13.79 -10.88
C ILE A 28 3.70 13.27 -10.92
N GLU A 29 3.32 12.62 -12.00
CA GLU A 29 1.95 12.11 -12.15
C GLU A 29 1.65 10.98 -11.18
N ARG A 30 2.64 10.12 -10.91
CA ARG A 30 2.52 9.12 -9.84
C ARG A 30 2.50 9.75 -8.45
N MET A 31 3.24 10.84 -8.22
CA MET A 31 3.17 11.55 -6.94
C MET A 31 1.77 12.12 -6.70
N LYS A 32 1.13 12.71 -7.73
CA LYS A 32 -0.25 13.18 -7.64
C LYS A 32 -1.22 12.03 -7.39
N GLN A 33 -1.12 10.94 -8.15
CA GLN A 33 -1.97 9.75 -7.97
C GLN A 33 -1.84 9.16 -6.56
N ASN A 34 -0.64 9.12 -5.98
CA ASN A 34 -0.42 8.62 -4.62
C ASN A 34 -1.12 9.48 -3.55
N LEU A 35 -1.42 10.75 -3.83
CA LEU A 35 -2.17 11.64 -2.95
C LEU A 35 -3.69 11.46 -3.11
N GLU A 36 -4.16 10.95 -4.25
CA GLU A 36 -5.58 10.69 -4.54
C GLU A 36 -6.08 9.36 -3.91
N VAL A 37 -5.80 9.16 -2.63
CA VAL A 37 -6.16 7.96 -1.85
C VAL A 37 -7.12 8.24 -0.70
N PHE A 38 -7.59 9.48 -0.57
CA PHE A 38 -8.49 9.90 0.52
C PHE A 38 -9.95 10.04 0.08
N ASP A 39 -10.23 9.89 -1.21
CA ASP A 39 -11.55 10.05 -1.82
C ASP A 39 -12.34 8.73 -1.95
N PHE A 40 -11.79 7.63 -1.42
CA PHE A 40 -12.46 6.33 -1.34
C PHE A 40 -12.06 5.59 -0.07
N GLU A 41 -12.81 4.54 0.24
CA GLU A 41 -12.59 3.69 1.39
C GLU A 41 -12.77 2.21 1.01
N LEU A 42 -11.91 1.35 1.57
CA LEU A 42 -12.02 -0.09 1.45
C LEU A 42 -12.98 -0.62 2.50
N THR A 43 -13.85 -1.52 2.07
CA THR A 43 -14.78 -2.23 2.97
C THR A 43 -14.03 -3.15 3.94
N PRO A 44 -14.62 -3.49 5.10
CA PRO A 44 -14.02 -4.43 6.05
C PRO A 44 -13.60 -5.75 5.40
N GLU A 45 -14.40 -6.26 4.47
CA GLU A 45 -14.12 -7.51 3.75
C GLU A 45 -12.90 -7.36 2.83
N GLU A 46 -12.79 -6.23 2.11
CA GLU A 46 -11.62 -5.96 1.26
C GLU A 46 -10.35 -5.78 2.07
N MET A 47 -10.45 -5.08 3.21
CA MET A 47 -9.35 -4.95 4.17
C MET A 47 -8.89 -6.34 4.64
N ALA A 48 -9.83 -7.22 5.01
CA ALA A 48 -9.52 -8.57 5.45
C ALA A 48 -8.86 -9.43 4.35
N VAL A 49 -9.35 -9.33 3.11
CA VAL A 49 -8.79 -10.06 1.97
C VAL A 49 -7.34 -9.64 1.68
N ILE A 50 -7.04 -8.34 1.73
CA ILE A 50 -5.68 -7.85 1.51
C ILE A 50 -4.76 -8.28 2.66
N SER A 51 -5.24 -8.18 3.90
CA SER A 51 -4.47 -8.57 5.09
C SER A 51 -4.21 -10.06 5.21
N ALA A 52 -5.00 -10.92 4.56
CA ALA A 52 -4.83 -12.36 4.55
C ALA A 52 -3.75 -12.85 3.56
N GLN A 53 -3.12 -11.95 2.80
CA GLN A 53 -2.06 -12.35 1.86
C GLN A 53 -0.79 -12.74 2.60
N GLU A 54 -0.37 -13.99 2.44
CA GLU A 54 0.91 -14.46 2.97
C GLU A 54 2.06 -13.91 2.12
N ASN A 55 3.01 -13.27 2.80
CA ASN A 55 4.29 -12.85 2.25
C ASN A 55 4.21 -11.91 1.02
N PRO A 56 3.49 -10.77 1.07
CA PRO A 56 3.27 -9.91 -0.09
C PRO A 56 4.54 -9.17 -0.55
N THR A 57 5.59 -9.13 0.26
CA THR A 57 6.70 -8.22 0.06
C THR A 57 7.94 -8.83 -0.54
N GLY A 58 8.38 -10.06 -0.21
CA GLY A 58 9.50 -10.81 -0.83
C GLY A 58 10.81 -10.05 -1.14
N ARG A 59 10.94 -8.79 -0.71
CA ARG A 59 11.90 -7.78 -1.16
C ARG A 59 12.61 -7.11 0.01
N PHE A 60 12.24 -7.49 1.24
CA PHE A 60 12.95 -7.07 2.44
C PHE A 60 13.79 -8.25 2.90
N TRP A 61 15.04 -7.95 3.22
CA TRP A 61 15.93 -8.87 3.89
C TRP A 61 15.42 -9.07 5.31
N ASP A 62 15.58 -10.28 5.84
CA ASP A 62 15.41 -10.49 7.27
C ASP A 62 16.49 -9.67 8.00
N ALA A 63 16.05 -8.84 8.95
CA ALA A 63 16.93 -7.95 9.69
C ALA A 63 17.93 -8.72 10.57
N ASP A 64 17.60 -9.96 10.94
CA ASP A 64 18.44 -10.83 11.75
C ASP A 64 19.40 -11.69 10.91
N GLU A 65 19.15 -11.83 9.60
CA GLU A 65 19.96 -12.67 8.68
C GLU A 65 20.84 -11.86 7.73
N ILE A 66 20.71 -10.53 7.68
CA ILE A 66 21.47 -9.70 6.74
C ILE A 66 22.93 -9.52 7.17
N ASP A 67 23.85 -9.82 6.24
CA ASP A 67 25.29 -9.56 6.36
C ASP A 67 25.69 -8.59 5.22
N PHE A 68 26.35 -7.47 5.55
CA PHE A 68 26.60 -6.33 4.63
C PHE A 68 28.03 -6.28 4.12
#